data_AF-A0A2A6ZYK7-F1
#
_entry.id   AF-A0A2A6ZYK7-F1
#
_cell.length_a   1.000
_cell.length_b   1.000
_cell.length_c   1.000
_cell.angle_alpha   90.00
_cell.angle_beta   90.00
_cell.angle_gamma   90.00
#
_symmetry.space_group_name_H-M   'P 1'
#
loop_
_entity.id
_entity.type
_entity.pdbx_description
1 polymer ?
#
loop_
_entity_poly.entity_id
_entity_poly.type
_entity_poly.pdbx_seq_one_letter_code
_entity_poly.pdbx_strand_id
1 'polypeptide(L)'
;MKNNATRTIRSEEITIDVRICAALAANRGGEVYLAAIAPDMELTVITLDEAPDILPCFEEDDACLNLPNTSLLLCYNPAQVLKMGGKHYLTGPVILARTNMDGEVISLTIDEVYLFQKYLASHSITLMADDQKLPCICID
;
A
#
# COMPACT_ATOMS: atom_id res chain seq x y z
N MET A 1 24.12 19.90 7.31
CA MET A 1 24.19 19.31 5.95
C MET A 1 22.81 18.83 5.57
N LYS A 2 22.38 19.13 4.34
CA LYS A 2 21.03 18.91 3.82
C LYS A 2 20.63 17.43 3.94
N ASN A 3 19.43 17.18 4.46
CA ASN A 3 18.58 16.18 3.84
C ASN A 3 17.17 16.74 3.76
N ASN A 4 16.98 17.61 2.78
CA ASN A 4 15.69 17.89 2.18
C ASN A 4 15.28 16.61 1.43
N ALA A 5 15.16 15.49 2.14
CA ALA A 5 14.43 14.36 1.63
C ALA A 5 13.03 14.93 1.45
N THR A 6 12.72 15.31 0.22
CA THR A 6 11.36 15.53 -0.22
C THR A 6 10.68 14.21 0.08
N ARG A 7 10.11 14.08 1.29
CA ARG A 7 9.22 12.98 1.64
C ARG A 7 8.10 13.13 0.63
N THR A 8 8.10 12.25 -0.36
CA THR A 8 7.13 12.33 -1.45
C THR A 8 5.78 12.06 -0.81
N ILE A 9 5.04 13.14 -0.54
CA ILE A 9 3.65 13.01 -0.12
C ILE A 9 2.95 12.28 -1.24
N ARG A 10 2.27 11.18 -0.89
CA ARG A 10 1.50 10.41 -1.86
C ARG A 10 0.59 11.34 -2.65
N SER A 11 0.74 11.28 -3.96
CA SER A 11 0.01 12.07 -4.93
C SER A 11 -1.40 11.53 -5.15
N GLU A 12 -2.26 12.39 -5.69
CA GLU A 12 -3.62 12.01 -6.09
C GLU A 12 -3.58 11.05 -7.30
N GLU A 13 -2.55 11.15 -8.13
CA GLU A 13 -2.29 10.26 -9.27
C GLU A 13 -1.21 9.23 -8.92
N ILE A 14 -1.63 8.00 -8.62
CA ILE A 14 -0.70 6.95 -8.25
C ILE A 14 -0.02 6.42 -9.52
N THR A 15 1.29 6.61 -9.59
CA THR A 15 2.12 6.14 -10.70
C THR A 15 2.91 4.89 -10.30
N ILE A 16 3.13 3.99 -11.26
CA ILE A 16 4.03 2.85 -11.07
C ILE A 16 5.42 3.28 -11.52
N ASP A 17 6.36 3.29 -10.59
CA ASP A 17 7.76 3.56 -10.89
C ASP A 17 8.36 2.42 -11.73
N VAL A 18 9.11 2.74 -12.79
CA VAL A 18 9.79 1.75 -13.63
C VAL A 18 10.71 0.80 -12.83
N ARG A 19 11.22 1.25 -11.68
CA ARG A 19 12.02 0.45 -10.74
C ARG A 19 11.22 -0.71 -10.16
N ILE A 20 9.90 -0.55 -9.96
CA ILE A 20 9.01 -1.64 -9.53
C ILE A 20 9.01 -2.75 -10.58
N CYS A 21 8.81 -2.40 -11.86
CA CYS A 21 8.82 -3.37 -12.95
C CYS A 21 10.17 -4.08 -13.05
N ALA A 22 11.28 -3.35 -12.88
CA ALA A 22 12.62 -3.92 -12.93
C ALA A 22 12.88 -4.92 -11.78
N ALA A 23 12.49 -4.58 -10.54
CA ALA A 23 12.66 -5.45 -9.38
C ALA A 23 11.87 -6.76 -9.55
N LEU A 24 10.59 -6.65 -9.91
CA LEU A 24 9.74 -7.82 -10.10
C LEU A 24 10.18 -8.69 -11.29
N ALA A 25 10.65 -8.08 -12.38
CA ALA A 25 11.16 -8.83 -13.54
C ALA A 25 12.50 -9.52 -13.26
N ALA A 26 13.31 -8.98 -12.34
CA ALA A 26 14.57 -9.59 -11.94
C ALA A 26 14.37 -10.75 -10.94
N ASN A 27 13.22 -10.82 -10.27
CA ASN A 27 12.92 -11.87 -9.31
C ASN A 27 12.85 -13.25 -9.98
N ARG A 28 13.73 -14.17 -9.56
CA ARG A 28 13.77 -15.56 -10.04
C ARG A 28 13.05 -16.54 -9.10
N GLY A 29 12.17 -16.04 -8.23
CA GLY A 29 11.43 -16.82 -7.23
C GLY A 29 12.20 -17.01 -5.91
N GLY A 30 13.22 -16.18 -5.65
CA GLY A 30 14.02 -16.26 -4.42
C GLY A 30 13.51 -15.36 -3.29
N GLU A 31 12.81 -14.28 -3.62
CA GLU A 31 12.29 -13.31 -2.67
C GLU A 31 10.78 -13.14 -2.86
N VAL A 32 10.08 -12.84 -1.77
CA VAL A 32 8.66 -12.48 -1.80
C VAL A 32 8.59 -10.96 -1.81
N TYR A 33 8.17 -10.40 -2.95
CA TYR A 33 7.95 -8.97 -3.08
C TYR A 33 6.50 -8.61 -2.80
N LEU A 34 6.32 -7.57 -1.99
CA LEU A 34 5.06 -6.90 -1.71
C LEU A 34 5.08 -5.49 -2.31
N ALA A 35 4.01 -4.74 -2.11
CA ALA A 35 4.02 -3.31 -2.31
C ALA A 35 3.58 -2.58 -1.05
N ALA A 36 4.02 -1.35 -0.90
CA ALA A 36 3.63 -0.49 0.19
C ALA A 36 3.35 0.91 -0.32
N ILE A 37 2.45 1.60 0.38
CA ILE A 37 2.14 3.01 0.15
C ILE A 37 1.79 3.65 1.49
N ALA A 38 2.22 4.89 1.70
CA ALA A 38 1.97 5.62 2.95
C ALA A 38 1.67 7.09 2.65
N PRO A 39 1.21 7.88 3.64
CA PRO A 39 0.96 9.31 3.42
C PRO A 39 2.17 10.09 2.89
N ASP A 40 3.38 9.67 3.28
CA ASP A 40 4.66 10.26 2.94
C ASP A 40 5.53 9.39 2.02
N MET A 41 4.91 8.41 1.36
CA MET A 41 5.56 7.46 0.45
C MET A 41 4.64 7.06 -0.70
N GLU A 42 5.13 7.17 -1.94
CA GLU A 42 4.45 6.66 -3.13
C GLU A 42 4.42 5.13 -3.17
N LEU A 43 3.56 4.57 -4.02
CA LEU A 43 3.51 3.13 -4.27
C LEU A 43 4.91 2.61 -4.63
N THR A 44 5.43 1.71 -3.81
CA THR A 44 6.79 1.16 -3.90
C THR A 44 6.75 -0.35 -3.70
N VAL A 45 7.65 -1.09 -4.33
CA VAL A 45 7.84 -2.52 -4.06
C VAL A 45 8.88 -2.72 -2.98
N ILE A 46 8.58 -3.63 -2.06
CA ILE A 46 9.41 -3.98 -0.89
C ILE A 46 9.55 -5.50 -0.81
N THR A 47 10.52 -5.99 -0.05
CA THR A 47 10.56 -7.41 0.33
C THR A 47 9.68 -7.68 1.55
N LEU A 48 9.30 -8.95 1.76
CA LEU A 48 8.47 -9.35 2.90
C LEU A 48 9.06 -8.95 4.26
N ASP A 49 10.38 -9.02 4.42
CA ASP A 49 11.08 -8.65 5.66
C ASP A 49 11.12 -7.13 5.92
N GLU A 50 10.93 -6.30 4.89
CA GLU A 50 10.82 -4.83 5.03
C GLU A 50 9.41 -4.39 5.45
N ALA A 51 8.39 -5.26 5.37
CA ALA A 51 7.01 -4.89 5.64
C ALA A 51 6.79 -4.37 7.08
N PRO A 52 7.36 -4.99 8.14
CA PRO A 52 7.21 -4.48 9.51
C PRO A 52 7.88 -3.12 9.74
N ASP A 53 8.89 -2.74 8.97
CA ASP A 53 9.52 -1.42 9.08
C ASP A 53 8.58 -0.29 8.60
N ILE A 54 7.61 -0.64 7.75
CA ILE A 54 6.61 0.29 7.20
C ILE A 54 5.27 0.19 7.94
N LEU A 55 4.80 -1.03 8.18
CA LEU A 55 3.59 -1.33 8.94
C LEU A 55 3.97 -2.23 10.13
N PRO A 56 4.30 -1.66 11.30
CA PRO A 56 4.83 -2.42 12.44
C PRO A 56 3.95 -3.55 12.97
N CYS A 57 2.64 -3.53 12.69
CA CYS A 57 1.69 -4.57 13.12
C CYS A 57 1.41 -5.62 12.03
N PHE A 58 2.13 -5.60 10.91
CA PHE A 58 1.89 -6.51 9.78
C PHE A 58 2.04 -7.98 10.20
N GLU A 59 1.08 -8.83 9.79
CA GLU A 59 0.91 -10.24 10.19
C GLU A 59 0.72 -10.51 11.70
N GLU A 60 0.77 -9.49 12.55
CA GLU A 60 0.57 -9.61 14.00
C GLU A 60 -0.85 -9.17 14.41
N ASP A 61 -1.13 -7.87 14.28
CA ASP A 61 -2.36 -7.21 14.73
C ASP A 61 -3.00 -6.37 13.60
N ASP A 62 -2.57 -6.58 12.35
CA ASP A 62 -3.14 -5.91 11.20
C ASP A 62 -4.55 -6.42 10.86
N ALA A 63 -5.30 -5.57 10.16
CA ALA A 63 -6.50 -6.01 9.45
C ALA A 63 -6.21 -6.00 7.97
N CYS A 64 -6.75 -6.98 7.25
CA CYS A 64 -6.60 -7.07 5.81
C CYS A 64 -7.96 -7.04 5.11
N LEU A 65 -8.04 -6.26 4.05
CA LEU A 65 -9.18 -6.17 3.14
C LEU A 65 -8.84 -6.92 1.84
N ASN A 66 -9.70 -7.85 1.45
CA ASN A 66 -9.58 -8.50 0.14
C ASN A 66 -10.09 -7.58 -0.97
N LEU A 67 -9.30 -7.43 -2.03
CA LEU A 67 -9.75 -6.73 -3.23
C LEU A 67 -10.75 -7.63 -3.98
N PRO A 68 -11.93 -7.11 -4.37
CA PRO A 68 -12.99 -7.91 -4.97
C PRO A 68 -12.51 -8.70 -6.20
N ASN A 69 -12.87 -9.99 -6.25
CA ASN A 69 -12.55 -10.92 -7.35
C ASN A 69 -11.04 -11.13 -7.61
N THR A 70 -10.20 -10.95 -6.60
CA THR A 70 -8.74 -11.17 -6.67
C THR A 70 -8.24 -11.94 -5.44
N SER A 71 -7.01 -12.47 -5.49
CA SER A 71 -6.27 -12.94 -4.29
C SER A 71 -5.36 -11.85 -3.70
N LEU A 72 -5.72 -10.58 -3.94
CA LEU A 72 -4.96 -9.43 -3.47
C LEU A 72 -5.57 -8.90 -2.18
N LEU A 73 -4.69 -8.53 -1.26
CA LEU A 73 -5.03 -8.01 0.04
C LEU A 73 -4.36 -6.66 0.30
N LEU A 74 -5.08 -5.80 1.00
CA LEU A 74 -4.58 -4.56 1.57
C LEU A 74 -4.61 -4.70 3.09
N CYS A 75 -3.43 -4.78 3.70
CA CYS A 75 -3.27 -4.83 5.15
C CYS A 75 -2.93 -3.45 5.72
N TYR A 76 -3.51 -3.16 6.87
CA TYR A 76 -3.44 -1.86 7.52
C TYR A 76 -3.59 -2.01 9.04
N ASN A 77 -3.15 -0.99 9.77
CA ASN A 77 -3.40 -0.92 11.21
C ASN A 77 -4.84 -0.41 11.44
N PRO A 78 -5.73 -1.19 12.10
CA PRO A 78 -7.10 -0.75 12.41
C PRO A 78 -7.17 0.57 13.21
N ALA A 79 -6.14 0.87 14.00
CA ALA A 79 -6.06 2.12 14.76
C ALA A 79 -5.86 3.37 13.88
N GLN A 80 -5.50 3.18 12.60
CA GLN A 80 -5.30 4.25 11.61
C GLN A 80 -6.52 4.45 10.69
N VAL A 81 -7.68 3.93 11.09
CA VAL A 81 -8.95 4.13 10.37
C VAL A 81 -9.68 5.36 10.93
N LEU A 82 -9.79 6.41 10.12
CA LEU A 82 -10.64 7.56 10.39
C LEU A 82 -12.06 7.28 9.91
N LYS A 83 -13.06 7.47 10.79
CA LYS A 83 -14.48 7.35 10.47
C LYS A 83 -15.09 8.73 10.27
N MET A 84 -15.57 9.03 9.06
CA MET A 84 -16.15 10.33 8.74
C MET A 84 -17.22 10.19 7.66
N GLY A 85 -18.37 10.87 7.82
CA GLY A 85 -19.43 10.87 6.81
C GLY A 85 -20.02 9.49 6.48
N GLY A 86 -19.96 8.55 7.43
CA GLY A 86 -20.39 7.15 7.22
C GLY A 86 -19.41 6.29 6.43
N LYS A 87 -18.19 6.79 6.19
CA LYS A 87 -17.10 6.10 5.50
C LYS A 87 -15.87 5.92 6.39
N HIS A 88 -14.97 5.05 5.96
CA HIS A 88 -13.72 4.62 6.57
C HIS A 88 -12.55 5.02 5.67
N TYR A 89 -11.60 5.74 6.27
CA TYR A 89 -10.44 6.28 5.58
C TYR A 89 -9.17 5.82 6.27
N LEU A 90 -8.31 5.12 5.55
CA LEU A 90 -6.96 4.80 6.02
C LEU A 90 -6.09 6.04 5.90
N THR A 91 -5.51 6.45 7.02
CA THR A 91 -4.67 7.65 7.13
C THR A 91 -3.19 7.32 7.32
N GLY A 92 -2.83 6.03 7.37
CA GLY A 92 -1.49 5.54 7.61
C GLY A 92 -0.95 4.64 6.49
N PRO A 93 0.22 4.02 6.70
CA PRO A 93 0.80 3.07 5.76
C PRO A 93 -0.09 1.85 5.55
N VAL A 94 -0.01 1.29 4.36
CA VAL A 94 -0.65 0.02 4.01
C VAL A 94 0.32 -0.89 3.27
N ILE A 95 0.21 -2.19 3.54
CA ILE A 95 0.92 -3.24 2.81
C ILE A 95 -0.05 -3.89 1.83
N LEU A 96 0.42 -4.11 0.62
CA LEU A 96 -0.32 -4.64 -0.51
C LEU A 96 0.34 -5.96 -0.91
N ALA A 97 -0.40 -7.05 -0.78
CA ALA A 97 0.16 -8.38 -0.92
C ALA A 97 -0.77 -9.29 -1.75
N ARG A 98 -0.21 -10.42 -2.18
CA ARG A 98 -0.93 -11.49 -2.87
C ARG A 98 -0.80 -12.75 -2.03
N THR A 99 -1.88 -13.50 -1.92
CA THR A 99 -1.83 -14.85 -1.33
C THR A 99 -2.05 -15.96 -2.35
N ASN A 100 -1.54 -17.14 -2.03
CA ASN A 100 -1.91 -18.38 -2.70
C ASN A 100 -3.25 -18.93 -2.15
N MET A 101 -3.66 -20.12 -2.60
CA MET A 101 -4.92 -20.75 -2.16
C MET A 101 -4.91 -21.17 -0.68
N ASP A 102 -3.74 -21.33 -0.10
CA ASP A 102 -3.55 -21.71 1.30
C ASP A 102 -3.48 -20.48 2.23
N GLY A 103 -3.57 -19.27 1.67
CA GLY A 103 -3.49 -18.02 2.41
C GLY A 103 -2.06 -17.56 2.72
N GLU A 104 -1.05 -18.19 2.13
CA GLU A 104 0.35 -17.79 2.30
C GLU A 104 0.68 -16.62 1.37
N VAL A 105 1.42 -15.64 1.89
CA VAL A 105 1.90 -14.50 1.11
C VAL A 105 2.91 -14.96 0.07
N ILE A 106 2.66 -14.62 -1.19
CA ILE A 106 3.51 -14.94 -2.34
C ILE A 106 3.87 -13.66 -3.12
N SER A 107 4.98 -13.71 -3.85
CA SER A 107 5.49 -12.53 -4.56
C SER A 107 4.44 -11.95 -5.51
N LEU A 108 4.31 -10.62 -5.48
CA LEU A 108 3.58 -9.88 -6.50
C LEU A 108 4.19 -10.08 -7.88
N THR A 109 3.33 -10.03 -8.88
CA THR A 109 3.68 -9.86 -10.28
C THR A 109 3.43 -8.41 -10.70
N ILE A 110 3.96 -8.03 -11.87
CA ILE A 110 3.74 -6.70 -12.44
C ILE A 110 2.24 -6.43 -12.62
N ASP A 111 1.47 -7.41 -13.10
CA ASP A 111 0.03 -7.28 -13.32
C ASP A 111 -0.74 -6.95 -12.02
N GLU A 112 -0.28 -7.49 -10.90
CA GLU A 112 -0.92 -7.27 -9.60
C GLU A 112 -0.61 -5.90 -9.02
N VAL A 113 0.61 -5.39 -9.25
CA VAL A 113 0.91 -3.99 -8.96
C VAL A 113 0.02 -3.06 -9.78
N TYR A 114 -0.26 -3.37 -11.06
CA TYR A 114 -1.23 -2.61 -11.87
C TYR A 114 -2.65 -2.67 -11.31
N LEU A 115 -3.09 -3.82 -10.78
CA LEU A 115 -4.39 -3.93 -10.12
C LEU A 115 -4.45 -3.06 -8.85
N PHE A 116 -3.39 -3.04 -8.05
CA PHE A 116 -3.31 -2.14 -6.89
C PHE A 116 -3.29 -0.68 -7.29
N GLN A 117 -2.53 -0.29 -8.31
CA GLN A 117 -2.53 1.07 -8.83
C GLN A 117 -3.95 1.50 -9.22
N LYS A 118 -4.68 0.64 -9.97
CA LYS A 118 -6.05 0.92 -10.38
C LYS A 118 -7.00 1.06 -9.20
N TYR A 119 -6.89 0.15 -8.21
CA TYR A 119 -7.67 0.23 -6.99
C TYR A 119 -7.39 1.54 -6.26
N LEU A 120 -6.11 1.84 -6.00
CA LEU A 120 -5.76 3.04 -5.25
C LEU A 120 -6.15 4.30 -6.02
N ALA A 121 -6.01 4.37 -7.35
CA ALA A 121 -6.44 5.51 -8.15
C ALA A 121 -7.95 5.83 -7.99
N SER A 122 -8.80 4.83 -7.73
CA SER A 122 -10.24 5.06 -7.51
C SER A 122 -10.62 5.26 -6.03
N HIS A 123 -9.71 4.98 -5.09
CA HIS A 123 -9.96 5.04 -3.65
C HIS A 123 -9.11 6.09 -2.92
N SER A 124 -8.09 6.64 -3.56
CA SER A 124 -7.31 7.79 -3.10
C SER A 124 -8.22 9.00 -2.94
N ILE A 125 -8.13 9.66 -1.79
CA ILE A 125 -8.81 10.94 -1.57
C ILE A 125 -7.99 11.82 -0.65
N THR A 126 -8.00 13.13 -0.90
CA THR A 126 -7.44 14.12 0.02
C THR A 126 -8.56 14.66 0.90
N LEU A 127 -8.51 14.35 2.20
CA LEU A 127 -9.35 15.00 3.19
C LEU A 127 -8.70 16.31 3.64
N MET A 128 -9.51 17.29 4.05
CA MET A 128 -9.04 18.52 4.67
C MET A 128 -9.33 18.47 6.16
N ALA A 129 -8.31 18.63 6.99
CA ALA A 129 -8.42 18.74 8.44
C ALA A 129 -7.56 19.90 8.91
N ASP A 130 -8.15 20.89 9.58
CA ASP A 130 -7.45 22.10 10.08
C ASP A 130 -6.55 22.78 9.02
N ASP A 131 -7.09 22.99 7.82
CA ASP A 131 -6.39 23.52 6.64
C ASP A 131 -5.18 22.68 6.15
N GLN A 132 -4.99 21.48 6.68
CA GLN A 132 -3.98 20.53 6.23
C GLN A 132 -4.59 19.47 5.31
N LYS A 133 -3.85 19.13 4.25
CA LYS A 133 -4.17 18.03 3.35
C LYS A 133 -3.81 16.71 4.01
N LEU A 134 -4.77 15.80 4.10
CA LEU A 134 -4.59 14.45 4.61
C LEU A 134 -4.89 13.46 3.48
N PRO A 135 -3.87 12.95 2.76
CA PRO A 135 -4.07 11.90 1.76
C PRO A 135 -4.50 10.61 2.45
N CYS A 136 -5.60 10.03 1.97
CA CYS A 136 -6.25 8.86 2.56
C CYS A 136 -6.57 7.80 1.50
N ILE A 137 -6.92 6.60 1.96
CA ILE A 137 -7.56 5.56 1.14
C ILE A 137 -8.96 5.32 1.69
N CYS A 138 -10.00 5.56 0.89
CA CYS A 138 -11.36 5.14 1.20
C CYS A 138 -11.47 3.62 1.04
N ILE A 139 -11.96 2.89 2.06
CA ILE A 139 -12.04 1.43 2.02
C ILE A 139 -13.48 0.88 1.97
N ASP A 140 -14.46 1.75 1.77
CA ASP A 140 -15.86 1.39 1.47
C ASP A 140 -16.17 1.46 -0.04
#